data_AF-A0A9P0TEH1-F1
#
_entry.id   AF-A0A9P0TEH1-F1
#
_cell.length_a   1.000
_cell.length_b   1.000
_cell.length_c   1.000
_cell.angle_alpha   90.00
_cell.angle_beta   90.00
_cell.angle_gamma   90.00
#
_symmetry.space_group_name_H-M   'P 1'
#
loop_
_entity.id
_entity.type
_entity.pdbx_description
1 polymer ?
#
loop_
_entity_poly.entity_id
_entity_poly.type
_entity_poly.pdbx_seq_one_letter_code
_entity_poly.pdbx_strand_id
1 'polypeptide(L)'
;MRLSIEVWLKSGRLHSDILEEQKLSEGQLRRPGSTVILWLKCEQKVHDERLDARVDLMLEEGLVQELLNFHEYHNKQRMKDGHPPDYTKGVYQTLGFKEFHEYLILPEEGKNSDEGRKLLQHSIENMKIATRRYARRQNKMVRGRFLEIPRREVPPIYELDTTDQSKWNEDVKNKAINIIESYLNESDCNVEPLKPQQHDEKVKIDGHSCNYCEVCQRLIIGDKEYSIHLASNRHKKVLKKKIQLAEKKLDENSQ
;
A
#
# COMPACT_ATOMS: atom_id res chain seq x y z
N MET A 1 -2.20 16.07 6.65
CA MET A 1 -2.22 17.51 7.01
C MET A 1 -3.04 18.35 6.06
N ARG A 2 -2.72 18.45 4.75
CA ARG A 2 -3.47 19.32 3.80
C ARG A 2 -4.99 19.09 3.80
N LEU A 3 -5.43 17.83 3.74
CA LEU A 3 -6.86 17.50 3.75
C LEU A 3 -7.56 17.94 5.05
N SER A 4 -6.95 17.73 6.21
CA SER A 4 -7.55 18.12 7.50
C SER A 4 -7.68 19.64 7.65
N ILE A 5 -6.71 20.40 7.13
CA ILE A 5 -6.78 21.87 7.10
C ILE A 5 -7.89 22.31 6.14
N GLU A 6 -8.01 21.68 4.97
CA GLU A 6 -9.06 21.98 4.01
C GLU A 6 -10.46 21.69 4.57
N VAL A 7 -10.64 20.58 5.28
CA VAL A 7 -11.90 20.26 5.98
C VAL A 7 -12.23 21.35 7.00
N TRP A 8 -11.25 21.80 7.78
CA TRP A 8 -11.45 22.88 8.74
C TRP A 8 -11.82 24.20 8.06
N LEU A 9 -11.13 24.58 6.98
CA LEU A 9 -11.41 25.81 6.23
C LEU A 9 -12.81 25.80 5.60
N LYS A 10 -13.28 24.64 5.11
CA LYS A 10 -14.60 24.53 4.47
C LYS A 10 -15.76 24.38 5.45
N SER A 11 -15.56 23.61 6.53
CA SER A 11 -16.62 23.28 7.48
C SER A 11 -16.64 24.17 8.73
N GLY A 12 -15.54 24.89 9.00
CA GLY A 12 -15.32 25.62 10.26
C GLY A 12 -15.08 24.72 11.48
N ARG A 13 -15.11 23.40 11.31
CA ARG A 13 -14.98 22.41 12.38
C ARG A 13 -13.66 21.69 12.30
N LEU A 14 -13.07 21.35 13.46
CA LEU A 14 -11.84 20.56 13.48
C LEU A 14 -12.12 19.18 12.89
N HIS A 15 -11.22 18.72 12.02
CA HIS A 15 -11.36 17.41 11.39
C HIS A 15 -11.29 16.27 12.44
N SER A 16 -10.60 16.47 13.57
CA SER A 16 -10.61 15.54 14.70
C SER A 16 -12.01 15.29 15.24
N ASP A 17 -12.77 16.36 15.46
CA ASP A 17 -14.07 16.30 16.12
C ASP A 17 -15.09 15.61 15.20
N ILE A 18 -15.02 15.91 13.89
CA ILE A 18 -15.83 15.22 12.87
C ILE A 18 -15.53 13.72 12.87
N LEU A 19 -14.25 13.33 12.94
CA LEU A 19 -13.85 11.92 12.98
C LEU A 19 -14.26 11.25 14.30
N GLU A 20 -14.26 11.95 15.42
CA GLU A 20 -14.74 11.43 16.72
C GLU A 20 -16.25 11.23 16.75
N GLU A 21 -17.02 12.15 16.18
CA GLU A 21 -18.46 11.98 15.99
C GLU A 21 -18.76 10.82 15.04
N GLN A 22 -18.01 10.71 13.95
CA GLN A 22 -18.09 9.55 13.06
C GLN A 22 -17.75 8.28 13.82
N LYS A 23 -16.71 8.24 14.66
CA LYS A 23 -16.35 7.05 15.47
C LYS A 23 -17.50 6.49 16.33
N LEU A 24 -18.42 7.34 16.79
CA LEU A 24 -19.59 6.93 17.57
C LEU A 24 -20.66 6.20 16.72
N SER A 25 -20.69 6.46 15.41
CA SER A 25 -21.56 5.81 14.42
C SER A 25 -20.79 4.94 13.41
N GLU A 26 -19.46 4.91 13.52
CA GLU A 26 -18.56 4.24 12.60
C GLU A 26 -18.69 2.75 12.77
N GLY A 27 -18.67 2.11 11.62
CA GLY A 27 -18.51 0.68 11.55
C GLY A 27 -19.76 -0.02 11.07
N GLN A 28 -20.94 0.59 11.14
CA GLN A 28 -22.15 -0.01 10.57
C GLN A 28 -22.09 -0.04 9.04
N LEU A 29 -22.50 -1.16 8.46
CA LEU A 29 -22.66 -1.27 7.03
C LEU A 29 -23.87 -0.44 6.61
N ARG A 30 -23.77 0.28 5.49
CA ARG A 30 -24.93 1.00 4.91
C ARG A 30 -26.09 0.05 4.57
N ARG A 31 -25.76 -1.20 4.23
CA ARG A 31 -26.71 -2.29 3.94
C ARG A 31 -26.24 -3.58 4.64
N PRO A 32 -26.53 -3.74 5.93
CA PRO A 32 -26.20 -4.95 6.68
C PRO A 32 -26.80 -6.18 6.00
N GLY A 33 -26.06 -7.28 5.97
CA GLY A 33 -26.55 -8.55 5.41
C GLY A 33 -26.83 -8.55 3.91
N SER A 34 -26.46 -7.50 3.14
CA SER A 34 -26.62 -7.45 1.67
C SER A 34 -25.29 -7.51 0.90
N THR A 35 -24.19 -7.80 1.57
CA THR A 35 -22.86 -7.88 0.95
C THR A 35 -22.12 -9.10 1.47
N VAL A 36 -21.47 -9.82 0.56
CA VAL A 36 -20.51 -10.87 0.84
C VAL A 36 -19.20 -10.53 0.14
N ILE A 37 -18.08 -10.80 0.79
CA ILE A 37 -16.75 -10.56 0.23
C ILE A 37 -16.08 -11.90 -0.06
N LEU A 38 -15.70 -12.12 -1.32
CA LEU A 38 -14.87 -13.23 -1.72
C LEU A 38 -13.43 -12.73 -1.88
N TRP A 39 -12.53 -13.20 -1.02
CA TRP A 39 -11.14 -12.81 -1.05
C TRP A 39 -10.28 -13.91 -1.67
N LEU A 40 -9.86 -13.66 -2.91
CA LEU A 40 -8.90 -14.51 -3.61
C LEU A 40 -7.52 -14.34 -2.99
N LYS A 41 -6.98 -15.41 -2.43
CA LYS A 41 -5.66 -15.44 -1.81
C LYS A 41 -4.76 -16.41 -2.56
N CYS A 42 -3.49 -16.07 -2.64
CA CYS A 42 -2.46 -16.89 -3.24
C CYS A 42 -1.25 -16.88 -2.30
N GLU A 43 -0.54 -18.00 -2.20
CA GLU A 43 0.75 -18.04 -1.51
C GLU A 43 1.69 -16.97 -2.07
N GLN A 44 2.38 -16.25 -1.19
CA GLN A 44 3.18 -15.08 -1.57
C GLN A 44 4.25 -15.41 -2.62
N LYS A 45 4.92 -16.56 -2.51
CA LYS A 45 5.99 -16.96 -3.45
C LYS A 45 5.42 -17.25 -4.84
N VAL A 46 4.38 -18.09 -4.90
CA VAL A 46 3.69 -18.43 -6.15
C VAL A 46 3.08 -17.19 -6.80
N HIS A 47 2.52 -16.27 -6.01
CA HIS A 47 1.99 -15.02 -6.52
C HIS A 47 3.10 -14.11 -7.08
N ASP A 48 4.23 -13.97 -6.38
CA ASP A 48 5.36 -13.16 -6.84
C ASP A 48 5.91 -13.69 -8.18
N GLU A 49 6.04 -15.01 -8.34
CA GLU A 49 6.46 -15.65 -9.59
C GLU A 49 5.46 -15.41 -10.73
N ARG A 50 4.16 -15.54 -10.47
CA ARG A 50 3.11 -15.26 -11.46
C ARG A 50 3.05 -13.80 -11.89
N LEU A 51 3.28 -12.88 -10.96
CA LEU A 51 3.33 -11.45 -11.26
C LEU A 51 4.51 -11.14 -12.17
N ASP A 52 5.67 -11.75 -11.91
CA ASP A 52 6.85 -11.56 -12.75
C ASP A 52 6.63 -12.12 -14.16
N ALA A 53 6.11 -13.34 -14.27
CA ALA A 53 5.78 -13.97 -15.55
C ALA A 53 4.70 -13.17 -16.31
N ARG A 54 3.73 -12.59 -15.61
CA ARG A 54 2.72 -11.72 -16.22
C ARG A 54 3.33 -10.45 -16.80
N VAL A 55 4.31 -9.84 -16.12
CA VAL A 55 5.02 -8.67 -16.67
C VAL A 55 5.80 -9.06 -17.92
N ASP A 56 6.43 -10.24 -17.94
CA ASP A 56 7.12 -10.74 -19.13
C ASP A 56 6.15 -10.92 -20.31
N LEU A 57 4.99 -11.53 -20.07
CA LEU A 57 3.94 -11.68 -21.08
C LEU A 57 3.40 -10.32 -21.56
N MET A 58 3.24 -9.33 -20.67
CA MET A 58 2.85 -7.97 -21.08
C MET A 58 3.87 -7.33 -22.02
N LEU A 59 5.18 -7.60 -21.85
CA LEU A 59 6.21 -7.11 -22.76
C LEU A 59 6.09 -7.76 -24.14
N GLU A 60 5.86 -9.08 -24.19
CA GLU A 60 5.61 -9.83 -25.42
C GLU A 60 4.37 -9.32 -26.16
N GLU A 61 3.32 -8.94 -25.42
CA GLU A 61 2.08 -8.35 -25.94
C GLU A 61 2.21 -6.88 -26.35
N GLY A 62 3.40 -6.26 -26.20
CA GLY A 62 3.67 -4.93 -26.73
C GLY A 62 3.52 -3.78 -25.74
N LEU A 63 3.60 -4.02 -24.42
CA LEU A 63 3.55 -3.00 -23.36
C LEU A 63 4.43 -1.77 -23.67
N VAL A 64 5.67 -2.00 -24.14
CA VAL A 64 6.60 -0.89 -24.43
C VAL A 64 6.04 0.03 -25.53
N GLN A 65 5.42 -0.54 -26.56
CA GLN A 65 4.79 0.22 -27.63
C GLN A 65 3.59 1.01 -27.13
N GLU A 66 2.77 0.40 -26.25
CA GLU A 66 1.65 1.10 -25.62
C GLU A 66 2.12 2.31 -24.81
N LEU A 67 3.19 2.15 -24.01
CA LEU A 67 3.77 3.22 -23.21
C LEU A 67 4.36 4.35 -24.07
N LEU A 68 5.02 4.00 -25.19
CA LEU A 68 5.53 4.96 -26.17
C LEU A 68 4.39 5.76 -26.81
N ASN A 69 3.35 5.08 -27.30
CA ASN A 69 2.19 5.70 -27.91
C ASN A 69 1.48 6.63 -26.92
N PHE A 70 1.31 6.17 -25.67
CA PHE A 70 0.71 6.97 -24.61
C PHE A 70 1.56 8.21 -24.28
N HIS A 71 2.89 8.05 -24.16
CA HIS A 71 3.81 9.17 -23.92
C HIS A 71 3.77 10.20 -25.06
N GLU A 72 3.74 9.76 -26.32
CA GLU A 72 3.66 10.64 -27.48
C GLU A 72 2.33 11.40 -27.53
N TYR A 73 1.20 10.68 -27.41
CA TYR A 73 -0.13 11.29 -27.40
C TYR A 73 -0.25 12.33 -26.29
N HIS A 74 0.20 11.99 -25.09
CA HIS A 74 0.11 12.87 -23.94
C HIS A 74 1.11 14.03 -24.02
N ASN A 75 2.31 13.85 -24.59
CA ASN A 75 3.24 14.95 -24.82
C ASN A 75 2.70 15.95 -25.85
N LYS A 76 2.05 15.49 -26.92
CA LYS A 76 1.37 16.36 -27.89
C LYS A 76 0.29 17.22 -27.25
N GLN A 77 -0.47 16.68 -26.29
CA GLN A 77 -1.43 17.46 -25.50
C GLN A 77 -0.72 18.41 -24.52
N ARG A 78 0.34 17.95 -23.84
CA ARG A 78 1.16 18.77 -22.91
C ARG A 78 1.76 20.02 -23.54
N MET A 79 2.27 19.91 -24.78
CA MET A 79 2.83 21.05 -25.49
C MET A 79 1.78 22.12 -25.81
N LYS A 80 0.49 21.74 -25.85
CA LYS A 80 -0.63 22.69 -25.98
C LYS A 80 -1.01 23.33 -24.65
N ASP A 81 -0.95 22.56 -23.55
CA ASP A 81 -1.41 22.99 -22.23
C ASP A 81 -0.35 23.70 -21.37
N GLY A 82 0.94 23.61 -21.72
CA GLY A 82 2.03 24.39 -21.12
C GLY A 82 2.49 23.97 -19.70
N HIS A 83 1.99 22.86 -19.16
CA HIS A 83 2.33 22.40 -17.80
C HIS A 83 3.24 21.15 -17.80
N PRO A 84 4.19 21.04 -16.83
CA PRO A 84 4.99 19.83 -16.66
C PRO A 84 4.15 18.65 -16.16
N PRO A 85 4.54 17.40 -16.44
CA PRO A 85 3.79 16.22 -16.04
C PRO A 85 3.89 16.02 -14.52
N ASP A 86 2.75 15.98 -13.85
CA ASP A 86 2.67 15.67 -12.42
C ASP A 86 2.45 14.17 -12.21
N TYR A 87 3.54 13.43 -12.04
CA TYR A 87 3.52 11.99 -11.76
C TYR A 87 2.84 11.63 -10.43
N THR A 88 2.44 12.62 -9.62
CA THR A 88 1.67 12.37 -8.39
C THR A 88 0.17 12.32 -8.62
N LYS A 89 -0.34 12.47 -9.86
CA LYS A 89 -1.79 12.54 -10.12
C LYS A 89 -2.24 11.73 -11.33
N GLY A 90 -3.50 11.29 -11.27
CA GLY A 90 -4.23 10.70 -12.39
C GLY A 90 -3.58 9.45 -12.96
N VAL A 91 -3.70 9.28 -14.28
CA VAL A 91 -3.18 8.14 -15.04
C VAL A 91 -1.66 7.97 -14.88
N TYR A 92 -0.92 9.03 -14.55
CA TYR A 92 0.52 8.91 -14.30
C TYR A 92 0.87 8.11 -13.05
N GLN A 93 -0.09 7.86 -12.14
CA GLN A 93 0.13 6.98 -11.00
C GLN A 93 0.04 5.49 -11.34
N THR A 94 -0.32 5.14 -12.59
CA THR A 94 -0.36 3.75 -13.04
C THR A 94 1.02 3.10 -12.95
N LEU A 95 1.04 1.85 -12.52
CA LEU A 95 2.25 1.02 -12.53
C LEU A 95 2.63 0.74 -13.98
N GLY A 96 3.92 0.88 -14.29
CA GLY A 96 4.47 0.71 -15.63
C GLY A 96 4.75 2.02 -16.36
N PHE A 97 4.08 3.14 -16.03
CA PHE A 97 4.40 4.42 -16.68
C PHE A 97 5.57 5.14 -16.00
N LYS A 98 5.53 5.24 -14.67
CA LYS A 98 6.59 5.91 -13.88
C LYS A 98 7.91 5.20 -13.98
N GLU A 99 7.87 3.87 -13.93
CA GLU A 99 9.06 3.02 -13.96
C GLU A 99 9.78 3.11 -15.31
N PHE A 100 9.06 3.43 -16.39
CA PHE A 100 9.59 3.58 -17.74
C PHE A 100 9.87 5.04 -18.12
N HIS A 101 9.63 6.00 -17.22
CA HIS A 101 9.73 7.42 -17.57
C HIS A 101 11.07 7.81 -18.19
N GLU A 102 12.18 7.39 -17.58
CA GLU A 102 13.54 7.68 -18.06
C GLU A 102 13.80 7.10 -19.45
N TYR A 103 13.29 5.91 -19.75
CA TYR A 103 13.37 5.30 -21.07
C TYR A 103 12.50 6.03 -22.10
N LEU A 104 11.28 6.42 -21.71
CA LEU A 104 10.30 7.05 -22.61
C LEU A 104 10.71 8.45 -23.07
N ILE A 105 11.52 9.17 -22.29
CA ILE A 105 12.01 10.52 -22.63
C ILE A 105 13.30 10.52 -23.46
N LEU A 106 13.93 9.36 -23.67
CA LEU A 106 15.11 9.27 -24.53
C LEU A 106 14.76 9.64 -25.97
N PRO A 107 15.68 10.31 -26.71
CA PRO A 107 15.57 10.43 -28.15
C PRO A 107 15.53 9.05 -28.83
N GLU A 108 14.91 8.97 -30.01
CA GLU A 108 14.79 7.69 -30.75
C GLU A 108 16.16 7.04 -31.03
N GLU A 109 17.17 7.86 -31.31
CA GLU A 109 18.55 7.40 -31.52
C GLU A 109 19.15 6.80 -30.24
N GLY A 110 18.77 7.34 -29.08
CA GLY A 110 19.21 6.89 -27.76
C GLY A 110 18.52 5.63 -27.26
N LYS A 111 17.29 5.33 -27.72
CA LYS A 111 16.54 4.14 -27.28
C LYS A 111 17.17 2.82 -27.71
N ASN A 112 17.75 2.79 -28.91
CA ASN A 112 18.39 1.59 -29.47
C ASN A 112 19.85 1.41 -29.04
N SER A 113 20.41 2.42 -28.36
CA SER A 113 21.77 2.38 -27.79
C SER A 113 21.89 1.37 -26.64
N ASP A 114 23.12 1.03 -26.26
CA ASP A 114 23.39 0.17 -25.10
C ASP A 114 22.86 0.79 -23.79
N GLU A 115 22.86 2.11 -23.68
CA GLU A 115 22.30 2.83 -22.53
C GLU A 115 20.77 2.72 -22.50
N GLY A 116 20.11 2.88 -23.66
CA GLY A 116 18.66 2.72 -23.79
C GLY A 116 18.19 1.32 -23.42
N ARG A 117 18.92 0.28 -23.83
CA ARG A 117 18.63 -1.11 -23.46
C ARG A 117 18.80 -1.37 -21.96
N LYS A 118 19.85 -0.79 -21.34
CA LYS A 118 20.06 -0.89 -19.89
C LYS A 118 18.93 -0.20 -19.11
N LEU A 119 18.51 0.99 -19.55
CA LEU A 119 17.41 1.72 -18.94
C LEU A 119 16.10 0.94 -19.08
N LEU A 120 15.81 0.38 -20.26
CA LEU A 120 14.64 -0.45 -20.47
C LEU A 120 14.62 -1.66 -19.50
N GLN A 121 15.73 -2.37 -19.39
CA GLN A 121 15.85 -3.50 -18.48
C GLN A 121 15.63 -3.08 -17.02
N HIS A 122 16.21 -1.96 -16.61
CA HIS A 122 16.02 -1.40 -15.28
C HIS A 122 14.55 -1.02 -15.02
N SER A 123 13.87 -0.42 -16.01
CA SER A 123 12.45 -0.08 -15.96
C SER A 123 11.57 -1.32 -15.77
N ILE A 124 11.86 -2.41 -16.48
CA ILE A 124 11.15 -3.70 -16.36
C ILE A 124 11.31 -4.26 -14.95
N GLU A 125 12.54 -4.30 -14.43
CA GLU A 125 12.81 -4.78 -13.07
C GLU A 125 12.09 -3.96 -12.00
N ASN A 126 12.10 -2.64 -12.15
CA ASN A 126 11.38 -1.73 -11.26
C ASN A 126 9.86 -1.97 -11.32
N MET A 127 9.30 -2.22 -12.50
CA MET A 127 7.89 -2.55 -12.67
C MET A 127 7.52 -3.86 -11.98
N LYS A 128 8.33 -4.92 -12.12
CA LYS A 128 8.13 -6.19 -11.40
C LYS A 128 8.14 -5.97 -9.87
N ILE A 129 9.14 -5.23 -9.36
CA ILE A 129 9.24 -4.89 -7.94
C ILE A 129 8.02 -4.10 -7.46
N ALA A 130 7.61 -3.07 -8.21
CA ALA A 130 6.49 -2.22 -7.87
C ALA A 130 5.17 -3.02 -7.84
N THR A 131 4.99 -3.95 -8.79
CA THR A 131 3.83 -4.84 -8.88
C THR A 131 3.75 -5.78 -7.67
N ARG A 132 4.86 -6.44 -7.27
CA ARG A 132 4.91 -7.27 -6.06
C ARG A 132 4.62 -6.45 -4.80
N ARG A 133 5.18 -5.24 -4.69
CA ARG A 133 4.91 -4.32 -3.56
C ARG A 133 3.44 -3.91 -3.51
N TYR A 134 2.81 -3.69 -4.66
CA TYR A 134 1.40 -3.35 -4.75
C TYR A 134 0.51 -4.51 -4.28
N ALA A 135 0.75 -5.73 -4.75
CA ALA A 135 0.04 -6.94 -4.30
C ALA A 135 0.14 -7.14 -2.77
N ARG A 136 1.34 -6.98 -2.20
CA ARG A 136 1.55 -7.04 -0.74
C ARG A 136 0.77 -5.96 0.02
N ARG A 137 0.72 -4.74 -0.53
CA ARG A 137 -0.05 -3.64 0.05
C ARG A 137 -1.55 -3.91 0.00
N GLN A 138 -2.06 -4.49 -1.08
CA GLN A 138 -3.46 -4.90 -1.19
C GLN A 138 -3.81 -5.94 -0.11
N ASN A 139 -3.00 -7.00 0.02
CA ASN A 139 -3.20 -8.01 1.07
C ASN A 139 -3.15 -7.41 2.47
N LYS A 140 -2.22 -6.49 2.74
CA LYS A 140 -2.16 -5.77 4.01
C LYS A 140 -3.40 -4.90 4.24
N MET A 141 -3.90 -4.23 3.20
CA MET A 141 -5.09 -3.40 3.27
C MET A 141 -6.34 -4.24 3.55
N VAL A 142 -6.51 -5.38 2.88
CA VAL A 142 -7.65 -6.28 3.11
C VAL A 142 -7.65 -6.79 4.55
N ARG A 143 -6.51 -7.33 5.04
CA ARG A 143 -6.40 -7.78 6.44
C ARG A 143 -6.66 -6.64 7.43
N GLY A 144 -5.99 -5.51 7.24
CA GLY A 144 -6.13 -4.35 8.11
C GLY A 144 -7.55 -3.79 8.13
N ARG A 145 -8.25 -3.78 7.01
CA ARG A 145 -9.59 -3.19 6.89
C ARG A 145 -10.70 -4.13 7.36
N PHE A 146 -10.58 -5.43 7.10
CA PHE A 146 -11.68 -6.38 7.30
C PHE A 146 -11.45 -7.37 8.46
N LEU A 147 -10.20 -7.63 8.85
CA LEU A 147 -9.89 -8.68 9.85
C LEU A 147 -9.28 -8.12 11.14
N GLU A 148 -8.67 -6.93 11.11
CA GLU A 148 -7.91 -6.39 12.26
C GLU A 148 -8.62 -5.23 13.00
N ILE A 149 -9.80 -4.79 12.57
CA ILE A 149 -10.55 -3.69 13.21
C ILE A 149 -11.70 -4.29 14.05
N PRO A 150 -11.58 -4.31 15.39
CA PRO A 150 -12.53 -5.02 16.25
C PRO A 150 -13.90 -4.35 16.40
N ARG A 151 -14.03 -3.06 16.07
CA ARG A 151 -15.25 -2.26 16.31
C ARG A 151 -16.12 -2.04 15.07
N ARG A 152 -15.74 -2.59 13.93
CA ARG A 152 -16.42 -2.36 12.65
C ARG A 152 -17.29 -3.55 12.28
N GLU A 153 -18.55 -3.30 11.94
CA GLU A 153 -19.36 -4.27 11.23
C GLU A 153 -18.71 -4.51 9.86
N VAL A 154 -18.29 -5.74 9.63
CA VAL A 154 -17.67 -6.17 8.38
C VAL A 154 -18.58 -7.20 7.73
N PRO A 155 -18.78 -7.15 6.41
CA PRO A 155 -19.54 -8.19 5.73
C PRO A 155 -18.77 -9.51 5.86
N PRO A 156 -19.46 -10.66 5.82
CA PRO A 156 -18.80 -11.96 5.83
C PRO A 156 -17.78 -12.03 4.69
N ILE A 157 -16.55 -12.40 5.03
CA ILE A 157 -15.43 -12.50 4.12
C ILE A 157 -14.97 -13.95 4.03
N TYR A 158 -14.99 -14.51 2.84
CA TYR A 158 -14.60 -15.89 2.56
C TYR A 158 -13.27 -15.92 1.84
N GLU A 159 -12.34 -16.74 2.32
CA GLU A 159 -11.04 -16.95 1.68
C GLU A 159 -11.18 -18.03 0.60
N LEU A 160 -10.70 -17.73 -0.60
CA LEU A 160 -10.63 -18.68 -1.72
C LEU A 160 -9.18 -18.82 -2.16
N ASP A 161 -8.67 -20.04 -2.14
CA ASP A 161 -7.28 -20.31 -2.46
C ASP A 161 -7.07 -20.43 -3.97
N THR A 162 -6.21 -19.56 -4.50
CA THR A 162 -5.83 -19.49 -5.92
C THR A 162 -4.39 -19.96 -6.14
N THR A 163 -3.74 -20.54 -5.13
CA THR A 163 -2.33 -20.95 -5.19
C THR A 163 -2.10 -22.02 -6.25
N ASP A 164 -2.98 -23.01 -6.38
CA ASP A 164 -2.91 -24.03 -7.43
C ASP A 164 -3.94 -23.74 -8.54
N GLN A 165 -3.48 -23.44 -9.74
CA GLN A 165 -4.36 -23.18 -10.89
C GLN A 165 -5.12 -24.43 -11.33
N SER A 166 -4.56 -25.63 -11.15
CA SER A 166 -5.22 -26.87 -11.56
C SER A 166 -6.49 -27.14 -10.76
N LYS A 167 -6.54 -26.65 -9.52
CA LYS A 167 -7.67 -26.77 -8.60
C LYS A 167 -8.64 -25.59 -8.65
N TRP A 168 -8.49 -24.68 -9.60
CA TRP A 168 -9.34 -23.48 -9.71
C TRP A 168 -10.84 -23.78 -9.63
N ASN A 169 -11.28 -24.81 -10.35
CA ASN A 169 -12.70 -25.18 -10.37
C ASN A 169 -13.20 -25.59 -8.99
N GLU A 170 -12.42 -26.36 -8.24
CA GLU A 170 -12.79 -26.87 -6.93
C GLU A 170 -12.60 -25.81 -5.83
N ASP A 171 -11.40 -25.23 -5.74
CA ASP A 171 -10.98 -24.37 -4.64
C ASP A 171 -11.46 -22.93 -4.73
N VAL A 172 -11.89 -22.49 -5.92
CA VAL A 172 -12.33 -21.11 -6.16
C VAL A 172 -13.74 -21.08 -6.72
N LYS A 173 -13.95 -21.62 -7.92
CA LYS A 173 -15.21 -21.45 -8.66
C LYS A 173 -16.39 -22.11 -7.94
N ASN A 174 -16.31 -23.41 -7.66
CA ASN A 174 -17.41 -24.16 -7.05
C ASN A 174 -17.66 -23.71 -5.61
N LYS A 175 -16.60 -23.44 -4.84
CA LYS A 175 -16.73 -22.85 -3.50
C LYS A 175 -17.41 -21.48 -3.54
N ALA A 176 -17.01 -20.59 -4.45
CA ALA A 176 -17.64 -19.27 -4.61
C ALA A 176 -19.13 -19.37 -4.96
N ILE A 177 -19.48 -20.25 -5.91
CA ILE A 177 -20.88 -20.48 -6.30
C ILE A 177 -21.68 -20.98 -5.10
N ASN A 178 -21.18 -21.98 -4.38
CA ASN A 178 -21.85 -22.53 -3.20
C ASN A 178 -22.07 -21.46 -2.11
N ILE A 179 -21.07 -20.62 -1.86
CA ILE A 179 -21.19 -19.50 -0.91
C ILE A 179 -22.28 -18.52 -1.36
N ILE A 180 -22.30 -18.14 -2.64
CA ILE A 180 -23.27 -17.18 -3.18
C ILE A 180 -24.69 -17.77 -3.14
N GLU A 181 -24.87 -19.01 -3.58
CA GLU A 181 -26.17 -19.69 -3.56
C GLU A 181 -26.69 -19.82 -2.12
N SER A 182 -25.83 -20.23 -1.19
CA SER A 182 -26.20 -20.35 0.22
C SER A 182 -26.58 -18.99 0.82
N TYR A 183 -25.84 -17.94 0.45
CA TYR A 183 -26.10 -16.58 0.88
C TYR A 183 -27.40 -15.99 0.31
N LEU A 184 -27.74 -16.30 -0.94
CA LEU A 184 -28.98 -15.84 -1.58
C LEU A 184 -30.22 -16.60 -1.08
N ASN A 185 -30.07 -17.87 -0.74
CA ASN A 185 -31.17 -18.74 -0.29
C ASN A 185 -31.32 -18.82 1.23
N GLU A 186 -30.49 -18.08 1.99
CA GLU A 186 -30.45 -18.12 3.46
C GLU A 186 -30.27 -19.55 4.03
N SER A 187 -29.53 -20.40 3.32
CA SER A 187 -29.26 -21.79 3.69
C SER A 187 -27.87 -21.99 4.28
N ASP A 188 -27.68 -23.07 5.04
CA ASP A 188 -26.39 -23.40 5.65
C ASP A 188 -25.30 -23.63 4.59
N CYS A 189 -24.16 -22.95 4.77
CA CYS A 189 -22.98 -23.09 3.94
C CYS A 189 -21.92 -23.92 4.67
N ASN A 190 -21.34 -24.91 4.00
CA ASN A 190 -20.25 -25.72 4.56
C ASN A 190 -18.92 -24.95 4.67
N VAL A 191 -18.82 -23.77 4.07
CA VAL A 191 -17.64 -22.91 4.13
C VAL A 191 -17.88 -21.83 5.18
N GLU A 192 -17.01 -21.74 6.18
CA GLU A 192 -17.08 -20.68 7.18
C GLU A 192 -16.40 -19.38 6.70
N PRO A 193 -16.97 -18.21 7.02
CA PRO A 193 -16.28 -16.94 6.80
C PRO A 193 -15.07 -16.81 7.74
N LEU A 194 -14.08 -16.03 7.32
CA LEU A 194 -12.93 -15.70 8.16
C LEU A 194 -13.39 -14.93 9.40
N LYS A 195 -12.90 -15.37 10.55
CA LYS A 195 -13.13 -14.70 11.83
C LYS A 195 -12.17 -13.52 11.96
N PRO A 196 -12.63 -12.32 12.34
CA PRO A 196 -11.75 -11.22 12.66
C PRO A 196 -10.75 -11.64 13.73
N GLN A 197 -9.48 -11.25 13.57
CA GLN A 197 -8.46 -11.51 14.57
C GLN A 197 -8.71 -10.57 15.76
N GLN A 198 -9.36 -11.08 16.79
CA GLN A 198 -9.46 -10.41 18.10
C GLN A 198 -8.08 -10.43 18.76
N HIS A 199 -7.22 -9.48 18.40
CA HIS A 199 -6.04 -9.19 19.20
C HIS A 199 -6.45 -8.27 20.34
N ASP A 200 -6.88 -8.85 21.47
CA ASP A 200 -7.17 -8.12 22.70
C ASP A 200 -5.98 -7.24 23.17
N GLU A 201 -4.75 -7.60 22.78
CA GLU A 201 -3.53 -6.84 23.09
C GLU A 201 -3.33 -5.56 22.27
N LYS A 202 -3.90 -5.45 21.06
CA LYS A 202 -3.74 -4.25 20.21
C LYS A 202 -4.52 -3.03 20.74
N VAL A 203 -5.46 -3.25 21.66
CA VAL A 203 -6.28 -2.18 22.26
C VAL A 203 -5.47 -1.27 23.20
N LYS A 204 -4.30 -1.72 23.69
CA LYS A 204 -3.50 -0.98 24.69
C LYS A 204 -2.39 -0.09 24.12
N ILE A 205 -2.09 -0.17 22.82
CA ILE A 205 -1.02 0.62 22.20
C ILE A 205 -1.67 1.72 21.38
N ASP A 206 -1.50 2.98 21.78
CA ASP A 206 -1.99 4.10 20.99
C ASP A 206 -1.06 4.28 19.77
N GLY A 207 -1.55 3.83 18.61
CA GLY A 207 -0.85 4.00 17.33
C GLY A 207 -0.81 5.46 16.85
N HIS A 208 -1.54 6.37 17.49
CA HIS A 208 -1.62 7.78 17.13
C HIS A 208 -0.93 8.69 18.16
N SER A 209 -0.32 8.13 19.22
CA SER A 209 0.40 8.91 20.22
C SER A 209 1.55 9.70 19.59
N CYS A 210 1.78 10.93 20.04
CA CYS A 210 2.86 11.78 19.54
C CYS A 210 4.03 11.74 20.53
N ASN A 211 5.05 10.93 20.24
CA ASN A 211 6.23 10.78 21.09
C ASN A 211 7.42 11.55 20.48
N TYR A 212 8.02 12.46 21.23
CA TYR A 212 9.20 13.20 20.76
C TYR A 212 10.49 12.62 21.35
N CYS A 213 11.44 12.26 20.49
CA CYS A 213 12.76 11.84 20.93
C CYS A 213 13.71 13.04 20.98
N GLU A 214 14.12 13.47 22.19
CA GLU A 214 15.07 14.58 22.37
C GLU A 214 16.50 14.25 21.86
N VAL A 215 16.88 12.99 21.91
CA VAL A 215 18.19 12.51 21.45
C VAL A 215 18.31 12.68 19.94
N CYS A 216 17.30 12.24 19.20
CA CYS A 216 17.26 12.29 17.74
C CYS A 216 16.55 13.53 17.17
N GLN A 217 15.97 14.37 18.03
CA GLN A 217 15.18 15.55 17.67
C GLN A 217 14.11 15.27 16.61
N ARG A 218 13.31 14.22 16.85
CA ARG A 218 12.30 13.78 15.90
C ARG A 218 11.01 13.36 16.60
N LEU A 219 9.89 13.79 16.03
CA LEU A 219 8.56 13.31 16.37
C LEU A 219 8.30 11.94 15.75
N ILE A 220 7.81 11.01 16.57
CA ILE A 220 7.48 9.63 16.22
C ILE A 220 6.04 9.40 16.64
N ILE A 221 5.23 8.93 15.69
CA ILE A 221 3.81 8.68 15.92
C ILE A 221 3.64 7.19 16.24
N GLY A 222 2.97 6.89 17.35
CA GLY A 222 2.69 5.54 17.84
C GLY A 222 3.67 5.06 18.91
N ASP A 223 3.14 4.46 19.97
CA ASP A 223 3.94 3.97 21.10
C ASP A 223 4.85 2.80 20.71
N LYS A 224 4.37 1.95 19.79
CA LYS A 224 5.14 0.82 19.25
C LYS A 224 6.30 1.31 18.39
N GLU A 225 6.05 2.26 17.51
CA GLU A 225 7.05 2.87 16.64
C GLU A 225 8.10 3.61 17.48
N TYR A 226 7.68 4.26 18.56
CA TYR A 226 8.57 4.93 19.50
C TYR A 226 9.47 3.93 20.25
N SER A 227 8.91 2.83 20.76
CA SER A 227 9.71 1.79 21.43
C SER A 227 10.68 1.09 20.47
N ILE A 228 10.28 0.82 19.22
CA ILE A 228 11.19 0.33 18.16
C ILE A 228 12.30 1.35 17.88
N HIS A 229 11.96 2.63 17.82
CA HIS A 229 12.95 3.70 17.62
C HIS A 229 14.00 3.71 18.73
N LEU A 230 13.61 3.66 20.01
CA LEU A 230 14.53 3.65 21.15
C LEU A 230 15.47 2.44 21.09
N ALA A 231 14.97 1.27 20.66
CA ALA A 231 15.78 0.06 20.49
C ALA A 231 16.71 0.09 19.27
N SER A 232 16.47 0.98 18.30
CA SER A 232 17.15 0.99 17.01
C SER A 232 18.64 1.34 17.10
N ASN A 233 19.44 0.72 16.22
CA ASN A 233 20.88 0.99 16.12
C ASN A 233 21.18 2.47 15.82
N ARG A 234 20.30 3.14 15.07
CA ARG A 234 20.44 4.56 14.77
C ARG A 234 20.32 5.41 16.03
N HIS A 235 19.30 5.16 16.86
CA HIS A 235 19.11 5.88 18.12
C HIS A 235 20.31 5.68 19.06
N LYS A 236 20.74 4.42 19.25
CA LYS A 236 21.91 4.07 20.08
C LYS A 236 23.20 4.77 19.64
N LYS A 237 23.44 4.89 18.33
CA LYS A 237 24.62 5.61 17.78
C LYS A 237 24.58 7.12 18.09
N VAL A 238 23.42 7.76 17.91
CA VAL A 238 23.25 9.19 18.20
C VAL A 238 23.41 9.46 19.70
N LEU A 239 22.84 8.61 20.54
CA LEU A 239 22.96 8.69 21.99
C LEU A 239 24.43 8.61 22.44
N LYS A 240 25.18 7.61 21.94
CA LYS A 240 26.61 7.46 22.22
C LYS A 240 27.43 8.70 21.81
N LYS A 241 27.14 9.28 20.63
CA LYS A 241 27.81 10.49 20.16
C LYS A 241 27.52 11.71 21.04
N LYS A 242 26.27 11.86 21.52
CA LYS A 242 25.91 12.96 22.44
C LYS A 242 26.60 12.83 23.79
N ILE A 243 26.72 11.62 24.34
CA ILE A 243 27.45 11.36 25.60
C ILE A 243 28.93 11.75 25.44
N GLN A 244 29.60 11.28 24.39
CA GLN A 244 31.00 11.62 24.12
C GLN A 244 31.24 13.13 23.94
N LEU A 245 30.29 13.84 23.34
CA LEU A 245 30.36 15.30 23.19
C LEU A 245 30.14 16.04 24.52
N ALA A 246 29.32 15.49 25.41
CA ALA A 246 29.10 16.05 26.74
C ALA A 246 30.32 15.84 27.64
N GLU A 247 30.94 14.66 27.60
CA GLU A 247 32.18 14.35 28.32
C GLU A 247 33.32 15.29 27.90
N LYS A 248 33.53 15.47 26.59
CA LYS A 248 34.56 16.39 26.08
C LYS A 248 34.35 17.85 26.51
N LYS A 249 33.11 18.32 26.58
CA LYS A 249 32.78 19.68 27.03
C LYS A 249 33.00 19.87 28.53
N LEU A 250 32.87 18.80 29.32
CA LEU A 250 33.17 18.84 30.76
C LEU A 250 34.68 18.89 30.99
N ASP A 251 35.46 18.17 30.18
CA ASP A 251 36.92 18.21 30.22
C ASP A 251 37.48 19.57 29.77
N GLU A 252 36.89 20.21 28.75
CA GLU A 252 37.27 21.55 28.27
C GLU A 252 36.93 22.69 29.25
N ASN A 253 35.89 22.53 30.08
CA ASN A 253 35.49 23.52 31.09
C ASN A 253 36.19 23.33 32.45
N SER A 254 36.98 22.26 32.60
CA SER A 254 37.73 21.94 33.81
C SER A 254 39.23 22.28 33.71
N GLN A 255 39.64 22.91 32.61
CA GLN A 255 40.96 23.49 32.36
C GLN A 255 40.86 25.03 32.36
#